data_AF-A0A2H9MPW3-F1
#
_entry.id   AF-A0A2H9MPW3-F1
#
_cell.length_a   1.000
_cell.length_b   1.000
_cell.length_c   1.000
_cell.angle_alpha   90.00
_cell.angle_beta   90.00
_cell.angle_gamma   90.00
#
_symmetry.space_group_name_H-M   'P 1'
#
loop_
_entity.id
_entity.type
_entity.pdbx_description
1 polymer ?
#
loop_
_entity_poly.entity_id
_entity_poly.type
_entity_poly.pdbx_seq_one_letter_code
_entity_poly.pdbx_strand_id
1 'polypeptide(L)'
;IVALGDIVGYGPDPEECVNIIMSKSIVSVMGNHDFGLNSLDYENYFNTYARDAIRWTRNRVSEQTKSFIKELPLFVEKEHFTMFHGSLSERNPFRYIISQGDAIESFDNLKTPIGFFGHSHIPGVFSMGKDKKIEYIRG
;
A
#
# COMPACT_ATOMS: atom_id res chain seq x y z
N ILE A 1 7.65 4.66 13.26
CA ILE A 1 6.59 5.07 12.30
C ILE A 1 6.67 4.12 11.12
N VAL A 2 5.53 3.67 10.60
CA VAL A 2 5.44 2.86 9.38
C VAL A 2 4.49 3.55 8.40
N ALA A 3 4.75 3.44 7.10
CA ALA A 3 3.85 3.90 6.04
C ALA A 3 3.43 2.73 5.15
N LEU A 4 2.14 2.63 4.84
CA LEU A 4 1.59 1.48 4.13
C LEU A 4 1.38 1.76 2.64
N GLY A 5 2.14 2.68 2.05
CA GLY A 5 2.04 3.06 0.64
C GLY A 5 1.05 4.18 0.37
N ASP A 6 0.88 4.47 -0.93
CA ASP A 6 0.19 5.64 -1.47
C ASP A 6 0.74 6.94 -0.87
N ILE A 7 2.07 7.05 -0.88
CA ILE A 7 2.80 8.25 -0.46
C ILE A 7 2.55 9.38 -1.47
N VAL A 8 2.47 9.03 -2.75
CA VAL A 8 2.02 9.92 -3.83
C VAL A 8 0.65 9.52 -4.34
N GLY A 9 0.02 10.39 -5.14
CA GLY A 9 -1.28 10.09 -5.74
C GLY A 9 -2.08 11.35 -5.98
N TYR A 10 -3.21 11.49 -5.29
CA TYR A 10 -4.16 12.57 -5.46
C TYR A 10 -3.70 13.94 -4.93
N GLY A 11 -2.89 13.95 -3.86
CA GLY A 11 -2.51 15.18 -3.15
C GLY A 11 -1.55 16.07 -3.98
N PRO A 12 -1.55 17.40 -3.74
CA PRO A 12 -0.77 18.35 -4.53
C PRO A 12 0.71 18.45 -4.11
N ASP A 13 1.12 17.85 -2.99
CA ASP A 13 2.47 17.98 -2.42
C ASP A 13 3.25 16.63 -2.41
N PRO A 14 3.38 15.92 -3.55
CA PRO A 14 3.97 14.58 -3.57
C PRO A 14 5.47 14.57 -3.25
N GLU A 15 6.22 15.61 -3.63
CA GLU A 15 7.66 15.70 -3.39
C GLU A 15 7.94 15.87 -1.89
N GLU A 16 7.17 16.72 -1.21
CA GLU A 16 7.24 16.98 0.22
C GLU A 16 6.90 15.71 1.03
N CYS A 17 5.84 15.00 0.64
CA CYS A 17 5.47 13.72 1.26
C CYS A 17 6.63 12.72 1.19
N VAL A 18 7.23 12.53 0.00
CA VAL A 18 8.36 11.61 -0.18
C VAL A 18 9.60 12.06 0.59
N ASN A 19 9.90 13.36 0.61
CA ASN A 19 11.01 13.93 1.39
C ASN A 19 10.86 13.69 2.90
N ILE A 20 9.64 13.75 3.44
CA ILE A 20 9.37 13.42 4.85
C ILE A 20 9.66 11.94 5.12
N ILE A 21 9.21 11.03 4.24
CA ILE A 21 9.47 9.60 4.36
C ILE A 21 10.98 9.31 4.34
N MET A 22 11.71 9.89 3.37
CA MET A 22 13.15 9.70 3.23
C MET A 22 13.93 10.28 4.43
N SER A 23 13.68 11.54 4.79
CA SER A 23 14.41 12.24 5.86
C SER A 23 14.24 11.61 7.24
N LYS A 24 13.10 10.96 7.48
CA LYS A 24 12.81 10.25 8.73
C LYS A 24 13.09 8.75 8.65
N SER A 25 13.58 8.26 7.52
CA SER A 25 13.82 6.84 7.25
C SER A 25 12.63 5.96 7.63
N ILE A 26 11.42 6.39 7.26
CA ILE A 26 10.18 5.69 7.60
C ILE A 26 10.11 4.39 6.80
N VAL A 27 9.99 3.26 7.51
CA VAL A 27 9.78 1.95 6.88
C VAL A 27 8.46 2.01 6.12
N SER A 28 8.53 1.75 4.82
CA SER A 28 7.42 1.96 3.89
C SER A 28 7.27 0.78 2.94
N VAL A 29 6.04 0.46 2.58
CA VAL A 29 5.72 -0.44 1.46
C VAL A 29 5.14 0.36 0.30
N MET A 30 5.22 -0.19 -0.90
CA MET A 30 4.69 0.43 -2.11
C MET A 30 3.16 0.32 -2.17
N GLY A 31 2.48 1.45 -2.42
CA GLY A 31 1.05 1.48 -2.76
C GLY A 31 0.79 1.40 -4.27
N ASN A 32 -0.48 1.32 -4.66
CA ASN A 32 -0.83 1.24 -6.08
C ASN A 32 -0.56 2.57 -6.79
N HIS A 33 -0.77 3.71 -6.14
CA HIS A 33 -0.43 5.03 -6.70
C HIS A 33 1.09 5.20 -6.82
N ASP A 34 1.85 4.74 -5.83
CA ASP A 34 3.32 4.72 -5.87
C ASP A 34 3.83 3.87 -7.05
N PHE A 35 3.24 2.68 -7.26
CA PHE A 35 3.55 1.83 -8.41
C PHE A 35 3.21 2.52 -9.74
N GLY A 36 2.05 3.16 -9.81
CA GLY A 36 1.59 3.93 -10.98
C GLY A 36 2.48 5.14 -11.32
N LEU A 37 3.27 5.66 -10.37
CA LEU A 37 4.24 6.72 -10.65
C LEU A 37 5.30 6.25 -11.66
N ASN A 38 5.80 5.02 -11.50
CA ASN A 38 6.87 4.46 -12.31
C ASN A 38 6.38 3.52 -13.44
N SER A 39 5.10 3.14 -13.45
CA SER A 39 4.51 2.28 -14.48
C SER A 39 3.50 3.05 -15.33
N LEU A 40 3.88 3.36 -16.58
CA LEU A 40 3.03 4.09 -17.52
C LEU A 40 1.77 3.29 -17.88
N ASP A 41 1.89 1.98 -18.07
CA ASP A 41 0.75 1.14 -18.44
C ASP A 41 -0.23 0.95 -17.27
N TYR A 42 0.25 1.05 -16.03
CA TYR A 42 -0.56 0.80 -14.85
C TYR A 42 -1.64 1.87 -14.62
N GLU A 43 -1.44 3.09 -15.14
CA GLU A 43 -2.44 4.15 -15.04
C GLU A 43 -3.77 3.80 -15.71
N ASN A 44 -3.79 2.83 -16.62
CA ASN A 44 -5.01 2.35 -17.27
C ASN A 44 -5.92 1.55 -16.33
N TYR A 45 -5.39 1.04 -15.22
CA TYR A 45 -6.18 0.39 -14.16
C TYR A 45 -6.80 1.40 -13.19
N PHE A 46 -6.44 2.68 -13.29
CA PHE A 46 -7.01 3.73 -12.46
C PHE A 46 -8.31 4.29 -13.03
N ASN A 47 -9.15 4.79 -12.13
CA ASN A 47 -10.23 5.69 -12.53
C ASN A 47 -9.65 6.98 -13.14
N THR A 48 -10.49 7.76 -13.83
CA THR A 48 -10.02 8.96 -14.54
C THR A 48 -9.31 9.96 -13.63
N TYR A 49 -9.81 10.19 -12.41
CA TYR A 49 -9.20 11.12 -11.48
C TYR A 49 -7.82 10.66 -11.00
N ALA A 50 -7.67 9.38 -10.63
CA ALA A 50 -6.39 8.81 -10.21
C ALA A 50 -5.37 8.82 -11.34
N ARG A 51 -5.80 8.52 -12.57
CA ARG A 51 -4.95 8.58 -13.76
C ARG A 51 -4.45 10.00 -14.04
N ASP A 52 -5.34 10.99 -14.00
CA ASP A 52 -4.95 12.37 -14.25
C ASP A 52 -4.03 12.89 -13.14
N ALA A 53 -4.31 12.53 -11.88
CA ALA A 53 -3.46 12.86 -10.74
C ALA A 53 -2.05 12.25 -10.90
N ILE A 54 -1.93 10.96 -11.22
CA ILE A 54 -0.59 10.35 -11.32
C ILE A 54 0.21 10.91 -12.50
N ARG A 55 -0.45 11.24 -13.62
CA ARG A 55 0.19 11.92 -14.77
C ARG A 55 0.69 13.30 -14.38
N TRP A 56 -0.08 14.05 -13.61
CA TRP A 56 0.35 15.34 -13.07
C TRP A 56 1.55 15.17 -12.12
N THR A 57 1.45 14.24 -11.17
CA THR A 57 2.48 13.95 -10.16
C THR A 57 3.83 13.56 -10.80
N ARG A 58 3.84 12.74 -11.86
CA ARG A 58 5.09 12.36 -12.56
C ARG A 58 5.90 13.56 -13.09
N ASN A 59 5.24 14.66 -13.41
CA ASN A 59 5.86 15.89 -13.91
C ASN A 59 6.26 16.86 -12.78
N ARG A 60 5.95 16.52 -11.52
CA ARG A 60 6.15 17.38 -10.34
C ARG A 60 7.15 16.84 -9.35
N VAL A 61 7.51 15.57 -9.46
CA VAL A 61 8.48 14.94 -8.58
C VAL A 61 9.86 14.83 -9.23
N SER A 62 10.90 14.88 -8.41
CA SER A 62 12.29 14.72 -8.85
C SER A 62 12.60 13.27 -9.27
N GLU A 63 13.70 13.09 -10.01
CA GLU A 63 14.21 11.74 -10.32
C GLU A 63 14.64 10.98 -9.06
N GLN A 64 15.09 11.69 -8.03
CA GLN A 64 15.37 11.10 -6.72
C GLN A 64 14.10 10.51 -6.10
N THR A 65 12.99 11.25 -6.12
CA THR A 65 11.68 10.75 -5.64
C THR A 65 11.23 9.52 -6.43
N LYS A 66 11.28 9.58 -7.77
CA LYS A 66 10.91 8.42 -8.62
C LYS A 66 11.75 7.19 -8.29
N SER A 67 13.07 7.38 -8.16
CA SER A 67 14.02 6.32 -7.82
C SER A 67 13.73 5.74 -6.44
N PHE A 68 13.51 6.59 -5.43
CA PHE A 68 13.14 6.12 -4.09
C PHE A 68 11.85 5.29 -4.09
N ILE A 69 10.79 5.80 -4.74
CA ILE A 69 9.51 5.10 -4.82
C ILE A 69 9.65 3.76 -5.54
N LYS A 70 10.46 3.70 -6.61
CA LYS A 70 10.69 2.47 -7.39
C LYS A 70 11.31 1.34 -6.55
N GLU A 71 12.12 1.68 -5.55
CA GLU A 71 12.79 0.72 -4.67
C GLU A 71 11.93 0.31 -3.45
N LEU A 72 10.73 0.87 -3.29
CA LEU A 72 9.85 0.44 -2.20
C LEU A 72 9.44 -1.03 -2.35
N PRO A 73 9.56 -1.85 -1.31
CA PRO A 73 9.12 -3.23 -1.38
C PRO A 73 7.59 -3.31 -1.37
N LEU A 74 7.03 -4.33 -2.02
CA LEU A 74 5.59 -4.62 -1.92
C LEU A 74 5.20 -5.07 -0.50
N PHE A 75 6.08 -5.82 0.16
CA PHE A 75 5.88 -6.37 1.49
C PHE A 75 7.12 -6.16 2.36
N VAL A 76 6.90 -5.86 3.64
CA VAL A 76 7.99 -5.85 4.64
C VAL A 76 7.61 -6.77 5.79
N GLU A 77 8.41 -7.81 5.99
CA GLU A 77 8.28 -8.70 7.14
C GLU A 77 9.23 -8.25 8.26
N LYS A 78 8.69 -8.12 9.47
CA LYS A 78 9.41 -7.89 10.72
C LYS A 78 9.10 -9.02 11.69
N GLU A 79 9.81 -9.09 12.80
CA GLU A 79 9.71 -10.16 13.79
C GLU A 79 8.26 -10.42 14.27
N HIS A 80 7.45 -9.38 14.43
CA HIS A 80 6.10 -9.49 14.99
C HIS A 80 4.98 -9.04 14.05
N PHE A 81 5.31 -8.49 12.88
CA PHE A 81 4.31 -7.99 11.97
C PHE A 81 4.79 -7.98 10.51
N THR A 82 3.84 -8.06 9.59
CA THR A 82 4.05 -7.88 8.16
C THR A 82 3.30 -6.64 7.69
N MET A 83 3.93 -5.85 6.82
CA MET A 83 3.33 -4.67 6.18
C MET A 83 3.05 -4.98 4.72
N PHE A 84 1.89 -4.55 4.22
CA PHE A 84 1.50 -4.61 2.81
C PHE A 84 0.46 -3.53 2.52
N HIS A 85 0.33 -3.06 1.28
CA HIS A 85 -0.61 -1.98 0.97
C HIS A 85 -2.06 -2.47 0.85
N GLY A 86 -2.35 -3.33 -0.14
CA GLY A 86 -3.71 -3.82 -0.43
C GLY A 86 -3.96 -5.21 0.16
N SER A 87 -3.30 -6.22 -0.41
CA SER A 87 -3.38 -7.60 0.07
C SER A 87 -2.01 -8.26 0.10
N LEU A 88 -1.83 -9.24 0.98
CA LEU A 88 -0.60 -10.03 1.05
C LEU A 88 -0.66 -11.15 0.00
N SER A 89 -0.67 -10.76 -1.28
CA SER A 89 -0.70 -11.65 -2.46
C SER A 89 0.31 -11.19 -3.50
N GLU A 90 1.23 -12.05 -3.92
CA GLU A 90 2.17 -11.73 -4.99
C GLU A 90 1.48 -11.56 -6.36
N ARG A 91 0.30 -12.18 -6.54
CA ARG A 91 -0.46 -12.09 -7.80
C ARG A 91 -1.24 -10.79 -7.91
N ASN A 92 -1.77 -10.29 -6.78
CA ASN A 92 -2.56 -9.07 -6.76
C ASN A 92 -2.32 -8.26 -5.47
N PRO A 93 -1.12 -7.64 -5.32
CA PRO A 93 -0.72 -6.97 -4.07
C PRO A 93 -1.58 -5.75 -3.73
N PHE A 94 -2.35 -5.24 -4.69
CA PHE A 94 -3.20 -4.05 -4.55
C PHE A 94 -4.69 -4.38 -4.51
N ARG A 95 -5.08 -5.65 -4.34
CA ARG A 95 -6.49 -5.99 -4.11
C ARG A 95 -6.98 -5.40 -2.77
N TYR A 96 -8.18 -4.84 -2.77
CA TYR A 96 -8.84 -4.38 -1.55
C TYR A 96 -9.21 -5.54 -0.62
N ILE A 97 -8.95 -5.36 0.68
CA ILE A 97 -9.52 -6.18 1.74
C ILE A 97 -10.61 -5.37 2.44
N ILE A 98 -11.87 -5.65 2.10
CA ILE A 98 -13.04 -4.92 2.64
C ILE A 98 -14.12 -5.87 3.21
N SER A 99 -13.93 -7.17 3.05
CA SER A 99 -14.78 -8.25 3.56
C SER A 99 -13.95 -9.40 4.15
N GLN A 100 -14.59 -10.25 4.94
CA GLN A 100 -13.93 -11.44 5.53
C GLN A 100 -13.35 -12.37 4.45
N GLY A 101 -14.04 -12.51 3.31
CA GLY A 101 -13.58 -13.35 2.20
C GLY A 101 -12.32 -12.82 1.52
N ASP A 102 -12.16 -11.49 1.43
CA ASP A 102 -10.97 -10.88 0.86
C ASP A 102 -9.72 -11.11 1.72
N ALA A 103 -9.91 -11.23 3.05
CA ALA A 103 -8.82 -11.40 4.00
C ALA A 103 -8.23 -12.81 4.01
N ILE A 104 -8.93 -13.82 3.49
CA ILE A 104 -8.53 -15.25 3.55
C ILE A 104 -7.11 -15.45 3.02
N GLU A 105 -6.86 -15.02 1.78
CA GLU A 105 -5.55 -15.20 1.13
C GLU A 105 -4.43 -14.50 1.92
N SER A 106 -4.72 -13.31 2.47
CA SER A 106 -3.72 -12.60 3.26
C SER A 106 -3.42 -13.31 4.58
N PHE A 107 -4.42 -13.90 5.23
CA PHE A 107 -4.20 -14.73 6.41
C PHE A 107 -3.42 -16.02 6.12
N ASP A 108 -3.65 -16.64 4.97
CA ASP A 108 -2.92 -17.85 4.57
C ASP A 108 -1.44 -17.55 4.27
N ASN A 109 -1.14 -16.36 3.73
CA ASN A 109 0.22 -15.93 3.42
C ASN A 109 0.94 -15.25 4.61
N LEU A 110 0.21 -14.84 5.66
CA LEU A 110 0.77 -14.12 6.80
C LEU A 110 1.57 -15.07 7.70
N LYS A 111 2.88 -14.82 7.81
CA LYS A 111 3.80 -15.60 8.66
C LYS A 111 3.96 -15.03 10.07
N THR A 112 3.50 -13.81 10.28
CA THR A 112 3.63 -13.07 11.54
C THR A 112 2.28 -13.00 12.27
N PRO A 113 2.25 -12.70 13.57
CA PRO A 113 0.99 -12.58 14.31
C PRO A 113 0.08 -11.43 13.84
N ILE A 114 0.63 -10.39 13.20
CA ILE A 114 -0.10 -9.17 12.85
C ILE A 114 0.23 -8.73 11.41
N GLY A 115 -0.79 -8.43 10.62
CA GLY A 115 -0.66 -7.77 9.32
C GLY A 115 -1.15 -6.33 9.38
N PHE A 116 -0.30 -5.35 9.03
CA PHE A 116 -0.70 -3.97 8.83
C PHE A 116 -0.94 -3.71 7.34
N PHE A 117 -2.14 -3.24 7.01
CA PHE A 117 -2.53 -2.93 5.63
C PHE A 117 -3.39 -1.68 5.52
N GLY A 118 -3.49 -1.16 4.31
CA GLY A 118 -4.19 0.08 3.98
C GLY A 118 -5.09 -0.10 2.78
N HIS A 119 -4.92 0.79 1.79
CA HIS A 119 -5.64 0.84 0.51
C HIS A 119 -7.13 1.16 0.59
N SER A 120 -7.89 0.56 1.51
CA SER A 120 -9.34 0.78 1.65
C SER A 120 -9.71 2.19 2.12
N HIS A 121 -8.78 2.88 2.78
CA HIS A 121 -8.99 4.16 3.48
C HIS A 121 -10.08 4.09 4.56
N ILE A 122 -10.38 2.88 5.04
CA ILE A 122 -11.39 2.60 6.07
C ILE A 122 -10.70 1.88 7.23
N PRO A 123 -10.73 2.43 8.46
CA PRO A 123 -10.15 1.76 9.61
C PRO A 123 -10.93 0.49 9.97
N GLY A 124 -10.20 -0.53 10.42
CA GLY A 124 -10.79 -1.75 10.94
C GLY A 124 -9.76 -2.84 11.21
N VAL A 125 -10.22 -3.92 11.81
CA VAL A 125 -9.40 -5.08 12.19
C VAL A 125 -10.09 -6.36 11.74
N PHE A 126 -9.34 -7.21 11.05
CA PHE A 126 -9.73 -8.59 10.80
C PHE A 126 -8.99 -9.50 11.79
N SER A 127 -9.68 -10.45 12.38
CA SER A 127 -9.07 -11.45 13.27
C SER A 127 -9.48 -12.86 12.86
N MET A 128 -8.51 -13.77 12.78
CA MET A 128 -8.75 -15.17 12.47
C MET A 128 -8.64 -16.03 13.73
N GLY A 129 -9.74 -16.69 14.10
CA GLY A 129 -9.80 -17.64 15.20
C GLY A 129 -9.09 -18.96 14.89
N LYS A 130 -8.88 -19.79 15.93
CA LYS A 130 -8.30 -21.14 15.78
C LYS A 130 -9.14 -22.07 14.89
N ASP A 131 -10.44 -21.80 14.80
CA ASP A 131 -11.39 -22.50 13.92
C ASP A 131 -11.40 -21.94 12.49
N LYS A 132 -10.43 -21.08 12.14
CA LYS A 132 -10.29 -20.39 10.84
C LYS A 132 -11.45 -19.46 10.49
N LYS A 133 -12.35 -19.15 11.44
CA LYS A 133 -13.33 -18.09 11.23
C LYS A 133 -12.66 -16.74 11.30
N ILE A 134 -13.00 -15.89 10.34
CA ILE A 134 -12.52 -14.51 10.27
C ILE A 134 -13.64 -13.61 10.79
N GLU A 135 -13.33 -12.74 11.73
CA GLU A 135 -14.20 -11.66 12.19
C GLU A 135 -13.69 -10.34 11.63
N TYR A 136 -14.60 -9.39 11.38
CA TYR A 136 -14.25 -8.04 10.94
C TYR A 136 -14.91 -7.00 11.82
N ILE A 137 -14.08 -6.21 12.50
CA ILE A 137 -14.51 -5.08 13.32
C ILE A 137 -14.16 -3.81 12.56
N ARG A 138 -15.17 -3.09 12.09
CA ARG A 138 -14.97 -1.74 11.51
C ARG A 138 -14.75 -0.72 12.62
N GLY A 139 -13.86 0.22 12.36
CA GLY A 139 -13.61 1.38 13.22
C GLY A 139 -14.70 2.44 13.12
#